data_AF-S3C402-F1
#
_entry.id   AF-S3C402-F1
#
_cell.length_a   1.000
_cell.length_b   1.000
_cell.length_c   1.000
_cell.angle_alpha   90.00
_cell.angle_beta   90.00
_cell.angle_gamma   90.00
#
_symmetry.space_group_name_H-M   'P 1'
#
loop_
_entity.id
_entity.type
_entity.pdbx_description
1 polymer ?
#
loop_
_entity_poly.entity_id
_entity_poly.type
_entity_poly.pdbx_seq_one_letter_code
_entity_poly.pdbx_strand_id
1 'polypeptide(L)'
;MIKCTFDAVLYPTPPAIIVLRTHNAQPSIIMAAVLIASRPYDDVPGEPIDHDSPVFFFGEKRVYGEFSQWRRSTFSVAKATIAAVCEVDVDGVEGVAETLVFGCAEQFMMFGKAVTFGDRAVQRQILATPDPAAQKKLGRRVRNYTDERWDAIKSAVVACGNIHKFGQSEKLQRVLLGTGNKLLVEAAPRDRIWGIGYGATNALGHRDTWGENRLGWALMQVRAALKAEAESK
;
A
#
# COMPACT_ATOMS: atom_id res chain seq x y z
N MET A 1 28.26 17.09 13.97
CA MET A 1 26.92 17.69 14.14
C MET A 1 26.42 18.05 12.74
N ILE A 2 25.84 17.07 12.04
CA ILE A 2 25.40 17.22 10.65
C ILE A 2 23.90 17.55 10.72
N LYS A 3 23.53 18.76 10.31
CA LYS A 3 22.13 19.17 10.17
C LYS A 3 21.52 18.41 8.99
N CYS A 4 20.68 17.42 9.26
CA CYS A 4 19.80 16.84 8.25
C CYS A 4 18.73 17.89 7.90
N THR A 5 18.72 18.33 6.65
CA THR A 5 17.63 19.15 6.09
C THR A 5 16.83 18.26 5.16
N PHE A 6 15.51 18.25 5.34
CA PHE A 6 14.55 17.48 4.56
C PHE A 6 13.94 18.42 3.52
N ASP A 7 14.29 18.24 2.25
CA ASP A 7 13.63 18.97 1.16
C ASP A 7 12.45 18.14 0.65
N ALA A 8 11.26 18.48 1.12
CA ALA A 8 10.00 18.02 0.54
C ALA A 8 9.69 18.88 -0.68
N VAL A 9 9.78 18.32 -1.88
CA VAL A 9 9.20 18.96 -3.07
C VAL A 9 7.73 18.60 -3.12
N LEU A 10 6.88 19.49 -2.59
CA LEU A 10 5.43 19.40 -2.68
C LEU A 10 4.98 19.79 -4.09
N TYR A 11 4.38 18.86 -4.83
CA TYR A 11 3.56 19.19 -6.00
C TYR A 11 2.07 19.03 -5.65
N PRO A 12 1.21 19.98 -6.04
CA PRO A 12 -0.20 19.93 -5.72
C PRO A 12 -0.95 19.02 -6.71
N THR A 13 -1.23 17.78 -6.30
CA THR A 13 -2.37 16.88 -6.62
C THR A 13 -1.95 15.39 -6.66
N PRO A 14 -2.80 14.46 -6.16
CA PRO A 14 -2.41 13.08 -5.82
C PRO A 14 -2.47 12.07 -6.99
N PRO A 15 -1.78 10.91 -6.88
CA PRO A 15 -0.96 10.47 -5.74
C PRO A 15 0.54 10.59 -6.01
N ALA A 16 1.25 11.21 -5.05
CA ALA A 16 2.70 11.34 -5.03
C ALA A 16 3.41 9.98 -4.87
N ILE A 17 4.44 9.76 -5.68
CA ILE A 17 5.38 8.65 -5.55
C ILE A 17 6.35 8.99 -4.40
N ILE A 18 6.24 8.30 -3.27
CA ILE A 18 7.26 8.37 -2.20
C ILE A 18 8.41 7.45 -2.59
N VAL A 19 9.50 8.03 -3.12
CA VAL A 19 10.77 7.33 -3.30
C VAL A 19 11.53 7.40 -1.98
N LEU A 20 11.51 6.33 -1.19
CA LEU A 20 12.39 6.19 -0.03
C LEU A 20 13.81 5.94 -0.53
N ARG A 21 14.67 6.96 -0.53
CA ARG A 21 16.11 6.79 -0.75
C ARG A 21 16.80 6.50 0.58
N THR A 22 17.54 5.40 0.66
CA THR A 22 18.62 5.25 1.63
C THR A 22 19.86 5.94 1.06
N HIS A 23 20.56 6.72 1.88
CA HIS A 23 21.81 7.38 1.46
C HIS A 23 22.87 6.31 1.15
N ASN A 24 23.10 6.02 -0.14
CA ASN A 24 24.40 5.97 -0.81
C ASN A 24 24.29 5.32 -2.21
N ALA A 25 23.74 6.02 -3.21
CA ALA A 25 23.93 5.72 -4.64
C ALA A 25 23.47 6.92 -5.51
N GLN A 26 24.21 7.21 -6.58
CA GLN A 26 24.03 8.33 -7.51
C GLN A 26 22.71 8.30 -8.31
N PRO A 27 22.22 9.45 -8.83
CA PRO A 27 20.88 9.58 -9.40
C PRO A 27 20.82 9.14 -10.87
N SER A 28 19.93 8.21 -11.20
CA SER A 28 19.45 8.02 -12.58
C SER A 28 18.01 8.52 -12.71
N ILE A 29 17.81 9.25 -13.80
CA ILE A 29 16.68 10.08 -14.22
C ILE A 29 15.50 9.22 -14.66
N ILE A 30 14.26 9.46 -14.18
CA ILE A 30 13.03 9.36 -15.00
C ILE A 30 11.96 10.34 -14.44
N MET A 31 11.64 11.37 -15.23
CA MET A 31 10.40 12.15 -15.18
C MET A 31 9.81 12.10 -16.58
N ALA A 32 8.57 11.63 -16.73
CA ALA A 32 7.82 11.78 -17.97
C ALA A 32 6.32 11.87 -17.67
N ALA A 33 5.69 12.88 -18.27
CA ALA A 33 4.30 13.29 -18.08
C ALA A 33 3.32 12.42 -18.87
N VAL A 34 2.07 12.29 -18.39
CA VAL A 34 0.89 11.97 -19.22
C VAL A 34 -0.32 12.75 -18.70
N LEU A 35 -0.97 13.46 -19.63
CA LEU A 35 -2.30 14.06 -19.50
C LEU A 35 -3.31 13.11 -20.19
N ILE A 36 -4.58 13.13 -19.71
CA ILE A 36 -5.81 12.51 -20.26
C ILE A 36 -6.21 11.14 -19.64
N ALA A 37 -7.02 11.21 -18.58
CA ALA A 37 -8.04 10.25 -18.11
C ALA A 37 -7.82 8.73 -18.35
N SER A 38 -6.68 8.17 -17.98
CA SER A 38 -6.51 6.71 -17.77
C SER A 38 -7.03 6.31 -16.38
N ARG A 39 -7.60 5.12 -16.22
CA ARG A 39 -7.94 4.63 -14.88
C ARG A 39 -6.64 4.43 -14.09
N PRO A 40 -6.67 4.48 -12.75
CA PRO A 40 -5.45 4.42 -11.93
C PRO A 40 -4.55 3.21 -12.23
N TYR A 41 -5.10 2.12 -12.76
CA TYR A 41 -4.42 0.85 -12.99
C TYR A 41 -4.14 0.52 -14.47
N ASP A 42 -4.40 1.45 -15.39
CA ASP A 42 -4.02 1.28 -16.80
C ASP A 42 -2.52 1.53 -17.01
N ASP A 43 -1.90 2.34 -16.13
CA ASP A 43 -0.49 2.72 -16.21
C ASP A 43 0.19 2.55 -14.84
N VAL A 44 1.08 1.55 -14.72
CA VAL A 44 2.03 1.45 -13.61
C VAL A 44 3.39 1.92 -14.14
N PRO A 45 4.02 2.95 -13.54
CA PRO A 45 5.30 3.45 -14.03
C PRO A 45 6.35 2.34 -14.15
N GLY A 46 6.91 2.17 -15.35
CA GLY A 46 8.03 1.27 -15.60
C GLY A 46 7.68 -0.17 -15.95
N GLU A 47 6.40 -0.57 -16.07
CA GLU A 47 6.03 -1.92 -16.47
C GLU A 47 4.78 -1.95 -17.39
N PRO A 48 4.83 -2.58 -18.58
CA PRO A 48 3.64 -2.78 -19.41
C PRO A 48 2.66 -3.75 -18.74
N ILE A 49 1.37 -3.43 -18.69
CA ILE A 49 0.37 -4.26 -17.99
C ILE A 49 -0.38 -5.17 -18.99
N ASP A 50 -0.41 -6.49 -18.73
CA ASP A 50 -1.28 -7.43 -19.45
C ASP A 50 -2.72 -7.29 -18.94
N HIS A 51 -3.54 -6.64 -19.76
CA HIS A 51 -4.97 -6.38 -19.53
C HIS A 51 -5.90 -7.48 -20.03
N ASP A 52 -5.39 -8.42 -20.82
CA ASP A 52 -6.19 -9.46 -21.49
C ASP A 52 -6.40 -10.66 -20.57
N SER A 53 -5.48 -10.88 -19.63
CA SER A 53 -5.54 -11.98 -18.67
C SER A 53 -5.36 -11.51 -17.22
N PRO A 54 -6.31 -10.73 -16.68
CA PRO A 54 -6.22 -10.22 -15.31
C PRO A 54 -6.24 -11.34 -14.26
N VAL A 55 -5.48 -11.12 -13.18
CA VAL A 55 -5.51 -11.95 -11.98
C VAL A 55 -6.50 -11.35 -10.98
N PHE A 56 -7.64 -12.00 -10.83
CA PHE A 56 -8.63 -11.63 -9.83
C PHE A 56 -8.31 -12.25 -8.48
N PHE A 57 -8.41 -11.45 -7.42
CA PHE A 57 -8.24 -11.92 -6.04
C PHE A 57 -9.28 -11.25 -5.12
N PHE A 58 -9.71 -11.96 -4.08
CA PHE A 58 -10.57 -11.41 -3.03
C PHE A 58 -10.57 -12.30 -1.79
N GLY A 59 -10.24 -11.73 -0.64
CA GLY A 59 -10.23 -12.44 0.64
C GLY A 59 -9.09 -13.47 0.78
N GLU A 60 -8.70 -13.75 2.02
CA GLU A 60 -7.46 -14.50 2.32
C GLU A 60 -7.52 -16.00 2.04
N LYS A 61 -8.73 -16.59 2.00
CA LYS A 61 -8.96 -18.05 1.88
C LYS A 61 -9.20 -18.52 0.43
N ARG A 62 -9.06 -17.63 -0.54
CA ARG A 62 -9.30 -17.92 -1.97
C ARG A 62 -7.96 -18.01 -2.71
N VAL A 63 -8.04 -18.39 -3.99
CA VAL A 63 -6.90 -18.28 -4.91
C VAL A 63 -6.38 -16.85 -4.89
N TYR A 64 -5.06 -16.71 -4.84
CA TYR A 64 -4.38 -15.41 -4.65
C TYR A 64 -4.73 -14.68 -3.34
N GLY A 65 -5.17 -15.41 -2.32
CA GLY A 65 -5.44 -14.87 -1.00
C GLY A 65 -4.22 -14.20 -0.34
N GLU A 66 -3.00 -14.49 -0.82
CA GLU A 66 -1.76 -13.79 -0.49
C GLU A 66 -1.84 -12.28 -0.70
N PHE A 67 -2.60 -11.82 -1.69
CA PHE A 67 -2.80 -10.40 -2.00
C PHE A 67 -3.76 -9.70 -1.04
N SER A 68 -4.59 -10.47 -0.32
CA SER A 68 -5.49 -9.92 0.69
C SER A 68 -4.70 -9.23 1.81
N GLN A 69 -5.19 -8.08 2.26
CA GLN A 69 -4.60 -7.34 3.38
C GLN A 69 -4.82 -8.04 4.72
N TRP A 70 -5.77 -8.98 4.78
CA TRP A 70 -6.12 -9.74 5.98
C TRP A 70 -5.27 -11.01 6.13
N ARG A 71 -4.62 -11.44 5.03
CA ARG A 71 -3.74 -12.60 5.05
C ARG A 71 -2.65 -12.39 6.10
N ARG A 72 -2.55 -13.35 7.03
CA ARG A 72 -1.46 -13.37 8.01
C ARG A 72 -0.10 -13.36 7.32
N SER A 73 0.68 -12.34 7.62
CA SER A 73 2.02 -12.11 7.09
C SER A 73 2.76 -11.20 8.07
N THR A 74 3.72 -11.76 8.81
CA THR A 74 4.51 -10.97 9.76
C THR A 74 5.56 -10.17 9.01
N PHE A 75 5.63 -8.86 9.24
CA PHE A 75 6.68 -7.99 8.73
C PHE A 75 6.95 -6.83 9.69
N SER A 76 8.13 -6.24 9.57
CA SER A 76 8.64 -5.21 10.46
C SER A 76 8.84 -3.89 9.72
N VAL A 77 8.46 -2.77 10.35
CA VAL A 77 8.60 -1.42 9.78
C VAL A 77 9.17 -0.46 10.83
N ALA A 78 10.18 0.32 10.45
CA ALA A 78 10.78 1.33 11.32
C ALA A 78 9.78 2.46 11.61
N LYS A 79 9.77 2.98 12.85
CA LYS A 79 8.93 4.12 13.25
C LYS A 79 9.18 5.34 12.36
N ALA A 80 10.43 5.61 12.00
CA ALA A 80 10.79 6.70 11.10
C ALA A 80 10.12 6.56 9.72
N THR A 81 10.07 5.35 9.17
CA THR A 81 9.36 5.06 7.91
C THR A 81 7.86 5.29 8.04
N ILE A 82 7.25 4.84 9.15
CA ILE A 82 5.82 5.05 9.43
C ILE A 82 5.51 6.54 9.56
N ALA A 83 6.34 7.27 10.30
CA ALA A 83 6.20 8.71 10.50
C ALA A 83 6.29 9.47 9.17
N ALA A 84 7.29 9.11 8.35
CA ALA A 84 7.48 9.70 7.02
C ALA A 84 6.27 9.48 6.10
N VAL A 85 5.76 8.25 5.98
CA VAL A 85 4.59 7.96 5.11
C VAL A 85 3.28 8.54 5.65
N CYS A 86 3.19 8.74 6.97
CA CYS A 86 2.01 9.36 7.60
C CYS A 86 2.11 10.89 7.71
N GLU A 87 3.23 11.48 7.27
CA GLU A 87 3.53 12.92 7.35
C GLU A 87 3.40 13.47 8.77
N VAL A 88 4.00 12.77 9.73
CA VAL A 88 4.03 13.16 11.15
C VAL A 88 5.46 13.07 11.70
N ASP A 89 5.66 13.67 12.87
CA ASP A 89 6.87 13.44 13.66
C ASP A 89 6.94 11.99 14.20
N VAL A 90 8.15 11.45 14.35
CA VAL A 90 8.39 10.11 14.89
C VAL A 90 7.83 9.92 16.31
N ASP A 91 7.76 10.99 17.10
CA ASP A 91 7.16 11.00 18.45
C ASP A 91 5.63 10.81 18.43
N GLY A 92 5.01 11.05 17.27
CA GLY A 92 3.59 10.78 17.00
C GLY A 92 3.26 9.30 16.79
N VAL A 93 4.28 8.46 16.61
CA VAL A 93 4.15 7.01 16.40
C VAL A 93 4.29 6.27 17.73
N GLU A 94 3.22 5.60 18.15
CA GLU A 94 3.20 4.74 19.34
C GLU A 94 4.03 3.47 19.17
N GLY A 95 4.54 2.95 20.28
CA GLY A 95 5.36 1.74 20.33
C GLY A 95 6.70 1.99 21.00
N VAL A 96 7.16 0.97 21.72
CA VAL A 96 8.37 1.04 22.56
C VAL A 96 9.66 0.75 21.81
N ALA A 97 9.57 0.12 20.64
CA ALA A 97 10.71 -0.24 19.81
C ALA A 97 10.83 0.68 18.61
N GLU A 98 12.06 0.91 18.14
CA GLU A 98 12.34 1.67 16.90
C GLU A 98 11.75 1.02 15.65
N THR A 99 11.52 -0.30 15.72
CA THR A 99 10.88 -1.07 14.66
C THR A 99 9.67 -1.81 15.22
N LEU A 100 8.53 -1.65 14.56
CA LEU A 100 7.26 -2.26 14.94
C LEU A 100 6.97 -3.46 14.06
N VAL A 101 6.35 -4.49 14.64
CA VAL A 101 5.99 -5.73 13.97
C VAL A 101 4.48 -5.76 13.74
N PHE A 102 4.08 -6.09 12.52
CA PHE A 102 2.69 -6.20 12.11
C PHE A 102 2.39 -7.63 11.65
N GLY A 103 1.23 -8.17 12.04
CA GLY A 103 0.81 -9.53 11.71
C GLY A 103 0.09 -9.67 10.36
N CYS A 104 -0.36 -8.56 9.78
CA CYS A 104 -0.94 -8.47 8.43
C CYS A 104 -0.92 -7.00 7.94
N ALA A 105 -1.21 -6.79 6.66
CA ALA A 105 -1.19 -5.45 6.08
C ALA A 105 -2.39 -4.58 6.53
N GLU A 106 -3.53 -5.17 6.90
CA GLU A 106 -4.66 -4.44 7.50
C GLU A 106 -4.24 -3.79 8.83
N GLN A 107 -3.47 -4.49 9.66
CA GLN A 107 -2.96 -3.95 10.92
C GLN A 107 -2.13 -2.69 10.67
N PHE A 108 -1.19 -2.78 9.71
CA PHE A 108 -0.34 -1.67 9.31
C PHE A 108 -1.18 -0.49 8.78
N MET A 109 -2.13 -0.74 7.89
CA MET A 109 -2.97 0.29 7.30
C MET A 109 -3.80 1.03 8.37
N MET A 110 -4.45 0.29 9.28
CA MET A 110 -5.26 0.91 10.34
C MET A 110 -4.39 1.62 11.38
N PHE A 111 -3.19 1.09 11.68
CA PHE A 111 -2.23 1.75 12.55
C PHE A 111 -1.75 3.07 11.92
N GLY A 112 -1.33 3.04 10.65
CA GLY A 112 -0.95 4.23 9.90
C GLY A 112 -2.07 5.28 9.87
N LYS A 113 -3.32 4.86 9.65
CA LYS A 113 -4.48 5.75 9.77
C LYS A 113 -4.57 6.41 11.15
N ALA A 114 -4.40 5.64 12.23
CA ALA A 114 -4.41 6.19 13.59
C ALA A 114 -3.20 7.11 13.88
N VAL A 115 -2.05 6.85 13.26
CA VAL A 115 -0.86 7.72 13.30
C VAL A 115 -1.16 9.06 12.63
N THR A 116 -1.68 9.05 11.39
CA THR A 116 -2.01 10.27 10.63
C THR A 116 -2.89 11.22 11.42
N PHE A 117 -3.90 10.70 12.12
CA PHE A 117 -4.85 11.53 12.87
C PHE A 117 -4.49 11.73 14.35
N GLY A 118 -3.30 11.30 14.76
CA GLY A 118 -2.78 11.49 16.11
C GLY A 118 -3.55 10.72 17.19
N ASP A 119 -4.31 9.68 16.84
CA ASP A 119 -5.09 8.90 17.79
C ASP A 119 -4.24 7.81 18.47
N ARG A 120 -3.38 8.26 19.40
CA ARG A 120 -2.44 7.41 20.15
C ARG A 120 -3.13 6.26 20.91
N ALA A 121 -4.37 6.46 21.36
CA ALA A 121 -5.13 5.40 22.03
C ALA A 121 -5.51 4.27 21.06
N VAL A 122 -5.98 4.63 19.86
CA VAL A 122 -6.33 3.65 18.83
C VAL A 122 -5.08 2.98 18.26
N GLN A 123 -3.97 3.70 18.09
CA GLN A 123 -2.69 3.12 17.71
C GLN A 123 -2.29 1.95 18.63
N ARG A 124 -2.30 2.17 19.96
CA ARG A 124 -2.00 1.12 20.94
C ARG A 124 -2.97 -0.06 20.87
N GLN A 125 -4.27 0.20 20.70
CA GLN A 125 -5.28 -0.85 20.58
C GLN A 125 -5.06 -1.72 19.33
N ILE A 126 -4.69 -1.10 18.19
CA ILE A 126 -4.41 -1.80 16.95
C ILE A 126 -3.16 -2.68 17.06
N LEU A 127 -2.08 -2.17 17.70
CA LEU A 127 -0.88 -2.98 17.96
C LEU A 127 -1.17 -4.19 18.87
N ALA A 128 -2.12 -4.06 19.79
CA ALA A 128 -2.45 -5.10 20.76
C ALA A 128 -3.36 -6.22 20.21
N THR A 129 -4.01 -6.05 19.05
CA THR A 129 -4.92 -7.06 18.49
C THR A 129 -4.34 -7.78 17.27
N PRO A 130 -4.35 -9.13 17.24
CA PRO A 130 -3.95 -9.90 16.07
C PRO A 130 -5.08 -10.10 15.04
N ASP A 131 -6.32 -9.70 15.36
CA ASP A 131 -7.50 -9.95 14.52
C ASP A 131 -7.72 -8.80 13.51
N PRO A 132 -7.62 -9.05 12.20
CA PRO A 132 -7.85 -8.03 11.18
C PRO A 132 -9.25 -7.43 11.22
N ALA A 133 -10.27 -8.19 11.63
CA ALA A 133 -11.62 -7.64 11.76
C ALA A 133 -11.71 -6.61 12.90
N ALA A 134 -11.08 -6.90 14.04
CA ALA A 134 -10.95 -5.97 15.15
C ALA A 134 -10.12 -4.72 14.77
N GLN A 135 -8.97 -4.89 14.09
CA GLN A 135 -8.13 -3.79 13.59
C GLN A 135 -8.94 -2.84 12.69
N LYS A 136 -9.68 -3.39 11.73
CA LYS A 136 -10.56 -2.61 10.84
C LYS A 136 -11.66 -1.88 11.61
N LYS A 137 -12.25 -2.52 12.62
CA LYS A 137 -13.25 -1.89 13.49
C LYS A 137 -12.67 -0.72 14.28
N LEU A 138 -11.43 -0.84 14.74
CA LEU A 138 -10.70 0.23 15.43
C LEU A 138 -10.37 1.38 14.47
N GLY A 139 -9.91 1.10 13.26
CA GLY A 139 -9.60 2.12 12.25
C GLY A 139 -10.82 2.95 11.79
N ARG A 140 -12.05 2.41 11.92
CA ARG A 140 -13.30 3.16 11.72
C ARG A 140 -13.63 4.14 12.87
N ARG A 141 -12.96 4.01 14.01
CA ARG A 141 -13.19 4.82 15.23
C ARG A 141 -12.08 5.83 15.51
N VAL A 142 -11.11 5.96 14.59
CA VAL A 142 -10.02 6.93 14.69
C VAL A 142 -10.61 8.33 14.81
N ARG A 143 -10.22 9.04 15.87
CA ARG A 143 -10.65 10.43 16.11
C ARG A 143 -9.96 11.39 15.14
N ASN A 144 -10.54 12.58 14.96
CA ASN A 144 -10.05 13.64 14.07
C ASN A 144 -9.97 13.23 12.58
N TYR A 145 -10.60 12.11 12.21
CA TYR A 145 -10.61 11.61 10.84
C TYR A 145 -11.29 12.59 9.88
N THR A 146 -10.66 12.80 8.73
CA THR A 146 -11.26 13.44 7.56
C THR A 146 -10.93 12.64 6.31
N ASP A 147 -11.89 12.53 5.38
CA ASP A 147 -11.67 11.82 4.12
C ASP A 147 -10.59 12.52 3.30
N GLU A 148 -10.56 13.86 3.28
CA GLU A 148 -9.61 14.65 2.49
C GLU A 148 -8.16 14.34 2.87
N ARG A 149 -7.86 14.33 4.18
CA ARG A 149 -6.50 14.06 4.66
C ARG A 149 -6.12 12.61 4.46
N TRP A 150 -7.06 11.68 4.69
CA TRP A 150 -6.77 10.26 4.50
C TRP A 150 -6.58 9.93 3.02
N ASP A 151 -7.38 10.51 2.13
CA ASP A 151 -7.34 10.25 0.70
C ASP A 151 -6.04 10.70 0.04
N ALA A 152 -5.42 11.76 0.58
CA ALA A 152 -4.10 12.24 0.14
C ALA A 152 -2.99 11.20 0.36
N ILE A 153 -3.04 10.40 1.43
CA ILE A 153 -1.91 9.54 1.84
C ILE A 153 -2.22 8.04 1.89
N LYS A 154 -3.49 7.62 1.90
CA LYS A 154 -3.89 6.22 2.16
C LYS A 154 -3.24 5.24 1.19
N SER A 155 -3.10 5.64 -0.08
CA SER A 155 -2.46 4.82 -1.10
C SER A 155 -0.97 4.61 -0.79
N ALA A 156 -0.27 5.64 -0.33
CA ALA A 156 1.15 5.54 0.04
C ALA A 156 1.35 4.67 1.29
N VAL A 157 0.47 4.81 2.29
CA VAL A 157 0.48 3.93 3.48
C VAL A 157 0.27 2.47 3.08
N VAL A 158 -0.73 2.17 2.24
CA VAL A 158 -0.97 0.79 1.79
C VAL A 158 0.18 0.25 0.93
N ALA A 159 0.76 1.07 0.05
CA ALA A 159 1.93 0.67 -0.72
C ALA A 159 3.12 0.33 0.19
N CYS A 160 3.43 1.20 1.17
CA CYS A 160 4.50 0.95 2.15
C CYS A 160 4.29 -0.38 2.90
N GLY A 161 3.09 -0.63 3.42
CA GLY A 161 2.78 -1.89 4.10
C GLY A 161 2.97 -3.11 3.19
N ASN A 162 2.58 -3.01 1.92
CA ASN A 162 2.76 -4.10 0.96
C ASN A 162 4.23 -4.27 0.53
N ILE A 163 5.03 -3.21 0.41
CA ILE A 163 6.48 -3.32 0.18
C ILE A 163 7.12 -4.15 1.29
N HIS A 164 6.84 -3.84 2.55
CA HIS A 164 7.40 -4.59 3.67
C HIS A 164 6.86 -6.03 3.75
N LYS A 165 5.55 -6.23 3.54
CA LYS A 165 4.93 -7.56 3.51
C LYS A 165 5.54 -8.48 2.46
N PHE A 166 5.65 -8.01 1.21
CA PHE A 166 6.14 -8.82 0.10
C PHE A 166 7.66 -8.88 0.05
N GLY A 167 8.36 -7.82 0.45
CA GLY A 167 9.83 -7.77 0.45
C GLY A 167 10.50 -8.59 1.56
N GLN A 168 9.83 -8.81 2.70
CA GLN A 168 10.39 -9.57 3.83
C GLN A 168 10.01 -11.06 3.81
N SER A 169 9.22 -11.50 2.83
CA SER A 169 8.80 -12.90 2.72
C SER A 169 9.04 -13.44 1.32
N GLU A 170 10.09 -14.25 1.15
CA GLU A 170 10.44 -14.88 -0.12
C GLU A 170 9.27 -15.65 -0.74
N LYS A 171 8.42 -16.28 0.09
CA LYS A 171 7.22 -16.98 -0.38
C LYS A 171 6.22 -16.01 -1.00
N LEU A 172 5.89 -14.92 -0.31
CA LEU A 172 4.92 -13.93 -0.82
C LEU A 172 5.49 -13.19 -2.03
N GLN A 173 6.77 -12.83 -1.98
CA GLN A 173 7.50 -12.22 -3.09
C GLN A 173 7.38 -13.05 -4.37
N ARG A 174 7.66 -14.36 -4.29
CA ARG A 174 7.53 -15.27 -5.44
C ARG A 174 6.11 -15.32 -6.01
N VAL A 175 5.07 -15.30 -5.16
CA VAL A 175 3.69 -15.25 -5.63
C VAL A 175 3.41 -13.95 -6.39
N LEU A 176 3.86 -12.81 -5.87
CA LEU A 176 3.65 -11.51 -6.52
C LEU A 176 4.43 -11.39 -7.84
N LEU A 177 5.72 -11.72 -7.84
CA LEU A 177 6.56 -11.69 -9.04
C LEU A 177 6.09 -12.70 -10.10
N GLY A 178 5.60 -13.86 -9.66
CA GLY A 178 5.04 -14.90 -10.53
C GLY A 178 3.78 -14.49 -11.30
N THR A 179 3.17 -13.35 -10.98
CA THR A 179 2.09 -12.76 -11.79
C THR A 179 2.58 -12.15 -13.10
N GLY A 180 3.90 -12.11 -13.31
CA GLY A 180 4.50 -11.54 -14.52
C GLY A 180 4.18 -10.05 -14.59
N ASN A 181 3.49 -9.66 -15.64
CA ASN A 181 3.03 -8.31 -15.88
C ASN A 181 1.49 -8.17 -15.88
N LYS A 182 0.77 -9.20 -15.40
CA LYS A 182 -0.70 -9.24 -15.40
C LYS A 182 -1.31 -8.14 -14.55
N LEU A 183 -2.45 -7.62 -15.01
CA LEU A 183 -3.30 -6.73 -14.21
C LEU A 183 -3.78 -7.48 -12.95
N LEU A 184 -3.48 -6.93 -11.77
CA LEU A 184 -3.99 -7.45 -10.50
C LEU A 184 -5.30 -6.74 -10.15
N VAL A 185 -6.35 -7.50 -9.84
CA VAL A 185 -7.70 -6.96 -9.62
C VAL A 185 -8.30 -7.49 -8.32
N GLU A 186 -8.51 -6.58 -7.35
CA GLU A 186 -9.27 -6.88 -6.13
C GLU A 186 -10.76 -6.95 -6.47
N ALA A 187 -11.27 -8.16 -6.68
CA ALA A 187 -12.64 -8.47 -7.05
C ALA A 187 -13.59 -8.47 -5.83
N ALA A 188 -13.55 -7.39 -5.05
CA ALA A 188 -14.39 -7.16 -3.89
C ALA A 188 -15.78 -6.64 -4.31
N PRO A 189 -16.88 -7.39 -4.13
CA PRO A 189 -18.20 -7.04 -4.69
C PRO A 189 -18.87 -5.77 -4.14
N ARG A 190 -18.33 -5.19 -3.07
CA ARG A 190 -18.92 -4.03 -2.37
C ARG A 190 -17.91 -2.92 -2.09
N ASP A 191 -16.68 -3.07 -2.55
CA ASP A 191 -15.62 -2.07 -2.40
C ASP A 191 -15.25 -1.53 -3.77
N ARG A 192 -15.55 -0.26 -4.00
CA ARG A 192 -15.26 0.45 -5.26
C ARG A 192 -14.02 1.34 -5.17
N ILE A 193 -13.35 1.40 -4.02
CA ILE A 193 -12.15 2.21 -3.81
C ILE A 193 -10.92 1.31 -3.89
N TRP A 194 -10.85 0.30 -3.02
CA TRP A 194 -9.73 -0.64 -3.01
C TRP A 194 -9.90 -1.75 -4.03
N GLY A 195 -11.15 -2.09 -4.34
CA GLY A 195 -11.51 -3.07 -5.37
C GLY A 195 -12.36 -2.49 -6.49
N ILE A 196 -12.87 -3.39 -7.33
CA ILE A 196 -13.65 -3.06 -8.52
C ILE A 196 -15.17 -3.01 -8.29
N GLY A 197 -15.68 -3.39 -7.12
CA GLY A 197 -17.11 -3.45 -6.84
C GLY A 197 -17.86 -4.63 -7.48
N TYR A 198 -17.14 -5.62 -8.00
CA TYR A 198 -17.69 -6.84 -8.62
C TYR A 198 -16.94 -8.07 -8.15
N GLY A 199 -17.60 -9.23 -8.17
CA GLY A 199 -16.95 -10.51 -7.93
C GLY A 199 -16.22 -11.01 -9.17
N ALA A 200 -15.23 -11.88 -9.00
CA ALA A 200 -14.40 -12.36 -10.12
C ALA A 200 -15.22 -12.97 -11.27
N THR A 201 -16.34 -13.63 -10.95
CA THR A 201 -17.19 -14.32 -11.95
C THR A 201 -17.96 -13.39 -12.87
N ASN A 202 -18.28 -12.16 -12.44
CA ASN A 202 -19.00 -11.18 -13.26
C ASN A 202 -18.19 -9.92 -13.58
N ALA A 203 -16.97 -9.81 -13.06
CA ALA A 203 -16.11 -8.65 -13.24
C ALA A 203 -15.93 -8.27 -14.72
N LEU A 204 -15.58 -9.22 -15.59
CA LEU A 204 -15.30 -8.93 -17.01
C LEU A 204 -16.51 -8.35 -17.75
N GLY A 205 -17.73 -8.78 -17.41
CA GLY A 205 -18.96 -8.25 -18.00
C GLY A 205 -19.30 -6.81 -17.57
N HIS A 206 -18.59 -6.27 -16.57
CA HIS A 206 -18.82 -4.94 -16.02
C HIS A 206 -17.59 -4.05 -16.05
N ARG A 207 -16.61 -4.37 -16.92
CA ARG A 207 -15.31 -3.67 -16.98
C ARG A 207 -15.47 -2.15 -17.04
N ASP A 208 -16.44 -1.63 -17.79
CA ASP A 208 -16.69 -0.19 -17.94
C ASP A 208 -17.10 0.52 -16.65
N THR A 209 -17.58 -0.24 -15.66
CA THR A 209 -18.10 0.29 -14.39
C THR A 209 -17.30 -0.17 -13.18
N TRP A 210 -16.09 -0.70 -13.38
CA TRP A 210 -15.20 -1.05 -12.26
C TRP A 210 -14.93 0.17 -11.37
N GLY A 211 -14.78 -0.10 -10.08
CA GLY A 211 -14.20 0.83 -9.12
C GLY A 211 -12.71 1.10 -9.37
N GLU A 212 -12.08 1.80 -8.45
CA GLU A 212 -10.73 2.33 -8.61
C GLU A 212 -9.62 1.26 -8.51
N ASN A 213 -9.90 0.08 -7.94
CA ASN A 213 -8.94 -1.02 -7.80
C ASN A 213 -7.57 -0.58 -7.21
N ARG A 214 -7.58 0.34 -6.23
CA ARG A 214 -6.33 0.91 -5.68
C ARG A 214 -5.38 -0.15 -5.12
N LEU A 215 -5.91 -1.26 -4.59
CA LEU A 215 -5.07 -2.32 -4.04
C LEU A 215 -4.37 -3.12 -5.14
N GLY A 216 -5.08 -3.45 -6.22
CA GLY A 216 -4.46 -4.05 -7.40
C GLY A 216 -3.31 -3.19 -7.93
N TRP A 217 -3.54 -1.88 -8.04
CA TRP A 217 -2.51 -0.92 -8.45
C TRP A 217 -1.32 -0.85 -7.49
N ALA A 218 -1.57 -0.77 -6.18
CA ALA A 218 -0.50 -0.75 -5.17
C ALA A 218 0.37 -2.02 -5.23
N LEU A 219 -0.23 -3.20 -5.44
CA LEU A 219 0.51 -4.46 -5.57
C LEU A 219 1.37 -4.49 -6.83
N MET A 220 0.89 -3.93 -7.95
CA MET A 220 1.69 -3.85 -9.18
C MET A 220 2.87 -2.88 -9.05
N GLN A 221 2.73 -1.77 -8.33
CA GLN A 221 3.88 -0.92 -8.00
C GLN A 221 4.89 -1.63 -7.11
N VAL A 222 4.43 -2.36 -6.10
CA VAL A 222 5.30 -3.18 -5.23
C VAL A 222 6.03 -4.22 -6.08
N ARG A 223 5.35 -4.86 -7.03
CA ARG A 223 5.95 -5.81 -7.99
C ARG A 223 7.06 -5.14 -8.80
N ALA A 224 6.80 -3.97 -9.38
CA ALA A 224 7.79 -3.22 -10.16
C ALA A 224 9.02 -2.84 -9.32
N ALA A 225 8.81 -2.33 -8.10
CA ALA A 225 9.90 -1.98 -7.18
C ALA A 225 10.78 -3.18 -6.81
N LEU A 226 10.16 -4.32 -6.51
CA LEU A 226 10.89 -5.55 -6.15
C LEU A 226 11.65 -6.15 -7.34
N LYS A 227 11.16 -6.00 -8.57
CA LYS A 227 11.89 -6.38 -9.79
C LYS A 227 13.13 -5.52 -9.97
N ALA A 228 12.99 -4.20 -9.90
CA ALA A 228 14.10 -3.26 -10.05
C ALA A 228 15.21 -3.50 -9.00
N GLU A 229 14.84 -3.83 -7.75
CA GLU A 229 15.80 -4.19 -6.70
C GLU A 229 16.55 -5.49 -7.02
N ALA A 230 15.86 -6.49 -7.59
CA ALA A 230 16.49 -7.75 -7.97
C ALA A 230 17.42 -7.61 -9.19
N GLU A 231 17.10 -6.72 -10.13
CA GLU A 231 17.95 -6.42 -11.29
C GLU A 231 19.18 -5.57 -10.96
N SER A 232 19.14 -4.85 -9.82
CA SER A 232 20.25 -4.02 -9.35
C SER A 232 21.27 -4.78 -8.47
N LYS A 233 21.06 -6.08 -8.23
CA LYS A 233 21.93 -6.96 -7.45
C LYS A 233 22.75 -7.86 -8.36
#